data_AF-A0A7L0Q0C6-F1
#
_entry.id   AF-A0A7L0Q0C6-F1
#
_cell.length_a   1.000
_cell.length_b   1.000
_cell.length_c   1.000
_cell.angle_alpha   90.00
_cell.angle_beta   90.00
_cell.angle_gamma   90.00
#
_symmetry.space_group_name_H-M   'P 1'
#
loop_
_entity.id
_entity.type
_entity.pdbx_description
1 polymer ?
#
loop_
_entity_poly.entity_id
_entity_poly.type
_entity_poly.pdbx_seq_one_letter_code
_entity_poly.pdbx_strand_id
1 'polypeptide(L)'
;LQVLGTVMTVARGNPAVHEVLVDSWPHFGVVLTRLRPEEHRDPGDFYANQLTVYYRDEGAWRALLGDTEAVGWTRAFQMQG
;
A
#
# COMPACT_ATOMS: atom_id res chain seq x y z
N LEU A 1 9.01 -13.96 2.76
CA LEU A 1 7.77 -14.63 3.24
C LEU A 1 6.70 -13.64 3.72
N GLN A 2 7.07 -12.54 4.40
CA GLN A 2 6.12 -11.53 4.89
C GLN A 2 5.22 -10.95 3.79
N VAL A 3 5.78 -10.60 2.63
CA VAL A 3 5.01 -10.06 1.48
C VAL A 3 3.91 -11.02 1.02
N LEU A 4 4.23 -12.30 0.83
CA LEU A 4 3.26 -13.31 0.41
C LEU A 4 2.17 -13.50 1.48
N GLY A 5 2.53 -13.44 2.76
CA GLY A 5 1.60 -13.48 3.88
C GLY A 5 0.64 -12.30 3.90
N THR A 6 1.13 -11.08 3.68
CA THR A 6 0.31 -9.86 3.60
C THR A 6 -0.66 -9.91 2.42
N VAL A 7 -0.16 -10.26 1.23
CA VAL A 7 -0.98 -10.39 0.01
C VAL A 7 -2.09 -11.43 0.20
N MET A 8 -1.74 -12.61 0.74
CA MET A 8 -2.71 -13.67 1.00
C MET A 8 -3.73 -13.32 2.07
N THR A 9 -3.32 -12.58 3.11
CA THR A 9 -4.22 -12.14 4.20
C THR A 9 -5.26 -11.16 3.69
N VAL A 10 -4.83 -10.17 2.89
CA VAL A 10 -5.76 -9.24 2.25
C VAL A 10 -6.68 -9.98 1.27
N ALA A 11 -6.15 -10.90 0.47
CA ALA A 11 -6.95 -11.68 -0.48
C ALA A 11 -7.98 -12.62 0.18
N ARG A 12 -7.78 -13.05 1.43
CA ARG A 12 -8.63 -14.05 2.12
C ARG A 12 -9.79 -13.50 2.96
N GLY A 13 -10.02 -12.20 2.94
CA GLY A 13 -11.20 -11.63 3.63
C GLY A 13 -11.00 -10.24 4.20
N ASN A 14 -9.78 -9.69 4.13
CA ASN A 14 -9.47 -8.29 4.39
C ASN A 14 -10.20 -7.63 5.58
N PRO A 15 -10.07 -8.16 6.82
CA PRO A 15 -10.82 -7.68 7.98
C PRO A 15 -10.50 -6.23 8.36
N ALA A 16 -9.37 -5.69 7.90
CA ALA A 16 -8.94 -4.32 8.14
C ALA A 16 -9.17 -3.40 6.92
N VAL A 17 -9.84 -3.86 5.87
CA VAL A 17 -10.15 -3.09 4.65
C VAL A 17 -8.92 -2.44 3.99
N HIS A 18 -7.80 -3.17 3.96
CA HIS A 18 -6.58 -2.77 3.28
C HIS A 18 -6.61 -3.17 1.79
N GLU A 19 -6.11 -2.31 0.94
CA GLU A 19 -5.79 -2.59 -0.45
C GLU A 19 -4.31 -2.95 -0.57
N VAL A 20 -4.02 -3.89 -1.47
CA VAL A 20 -2.65 -4.22 -1.86
C VAL A 20 -2.48 -3.89 -3.33
N LEU A 21 -1.57 -2.97 -3.61
CA LEU A 21 -1.14 -2.59 -4.96
C LEU A 21 0.17 -3.30 -5.27
N VAL A 22 0.24 -3.90 -6.45
CA VAL A 22 1.44 -4.54 -6.98
C VAL A 22 1.70 -4.04 -8.39
N ASP A 23 2.96 -3.78 -8.73
CA ASP A 23 3.35 -3.36 -10.08
C ASP A 23 3.23 -4.50 -11.09
N SER A 24 3.56 -5.72 -10.68
CA SER A 24 3.41 -6.93 -11.48
C SER A 24 3.28 -8.16 -10.60
N TRP A 25 2.65 -9.22 -11.10
CA TRP A 25 2.53 -10.49 -10.38
C TRP A 25 2.77 -11.67 -11.32
N PRO A 26 3.50 -12.73 -10.89
CA PRO A 26 4.14 -12.93 -9.57
C PRO A 26 5.51 -12.23 -9.41
N HIS A 27 6.04 -11.62 -10.46
CA HIS A 27 7.39 -11.02 -10.48
C HIS A 27 7.41 -9.54 -10.02
N PHE A 28 6.76 -9.22 -8.91
CA PHE A 28 6.64 -7.84 -8.42
C PHE A 28 8.00 -7.17 -8.16
N GLY A 29 8.15 -5.91 -8.59
CA GLY A 29 9.18 -4.99 -8.17
C GLY A 29 8.80 -4.22 -6.90
N VAL A 30 7.50 -3.95 -6.70
CA VAL A 30 6.98 -3.26 -5.51
C VAL A 30 5.61 -3.80 -5.08
N VAL A 31 5.42 -3.91 -3.77
CA VAL A 31 4.13 -4.19 -3.12
C VAL A 31 3.86 -3.07 -2.14
N LEU A 32 2.69 -2.47 -2.25
CA LEU A 32 2.23 -1.42 -1.36
C LEU A 32 0.92 -1.85 -0.72
N THR A 33 0.84 -1.75 0.60
CA THR A 33 -0.37 -2.02 1.36
C THR A 33 -0.82 -0.73 2.02
N ARG A 34 -2.09 -0.37 1.83
CA ARG A 34 -2.71 0.81 2.41
C ARG A 34 -4.13 0.49 2.82
N LEU A 35 -4.75 1.29 3.66
CA LEU A 35 -6.20 1.24 3.79
C LEU A 35 -6.90 1.81 2.55
N ARG A 36 -8.11 1.30 2.27
CA ARG A 36 -8.91 1.78 1.13
C ARG A 36 -9.29 3.25 1.31
N PRO A 37 -9.08 4.12 0.31
CA PRO A 37 -9.39 5.55 0.40
C PRO A 37 -10.84 5.87 0.80
N GLU A 38 -11.79 4.98 0.51
CA GLU A 38 -13.23 5.12 0.79
C GLU A 38 -13.60 4.87 2.26
N GLU A 39 -12.81 4.06 2.98
CA GLU A 39 -13.06 3.76 4.40
C GLU A 39 -12.55 4.88 5.33
N HIS A 40 -11.84 5.84 4.77
CA HIS A 40 -11.22 6.93 5.51
C HIS A 40 -12.20 8.08 5.67
N ARG A 41 -12.63 8.30 6.91
CA ARG A 41 -13.52 9.42 7.25
C ARG A 41 -12.78 10.73 7.52
N ASP A 42 -11.51 10.68 7.92
CA ASP A 42 -10.69 11.86 8.25
C ASP A 42 -9.38 11.88 7.43
N PRO A 43 -9.16 12.85 6.53
CA PRO A 43 -7.93 12.98 5.76
C PRO A 43 -6.70 13.41 6.59
N GLY A 44 -6.88 13.89 7.82
CA GLY A 44 -5.81 14.29 8.74
C GLY A 44 -5.31 13.18 9.67
N ASP A 45 -6.02 12.05 9.74
CA ASP A 45 -5.68 10.94 10.64
C ASP A 45 -4.53 10.08 10.07
N PHE A 46 -3.30 10.54 10.30
CA PHE A 46 -2.11 9.80 9.87
C PHE A 46 -1.88 8.49 10.64
N TYR A 47 -2.51 8.31 11.82
CA TYR A 47 -2.36 7.09 12.62
C TYR A 47 -3.21 5.95 12.04
N ALA A 48 -4.41 6.29 11.57
CA ALA A 48 -5.22 5.37 10.77
C ALA A 48 -4.58 5.14 9.39
N ASN A 49 -3.98 6.15 8.75
CA ASN A 49 -3.44 6.04 7.39
C ASN A 49 -2.05 5.37 7.34
N GLN A 50 -1.99 4.06 7.62
CA GLN A 50 -0.77 3.28 7.51
C GLN A 50 -0.50 2.83 6.07
N LEU A 51 0.70 3.11 5.60
CA LEU A 51 1.24 2.72 4.31
C LEU A 51 2.44 1.80 4.53
N THR A 52 2.33 0.53 4.18
CA THR A 52 3.46 -0.41 4.22
C THR A 52 3.96 -0.64 2.80
N VAL A 53 5.25 -0.40 2.57
CA VAL A 53 5.87 -0.62 1.26
C VAL A 53 6.96 -1.67 1.36
N TYR A 54 6.97 -2.57 0.38
CA TYR A 54 8.06 -3.49 0.14
C TYR A 54 8.49 -3.35 -1.32
N TYR A 55 9.75 -2.98 -1.56
CA TYR A 55 10.29 -2.86 -2.90
C TYR A 55 11.56 -3.69 -3.05
N ARG A 56 11.74 -4.25 -4.25
CA ARG A 56 12.94 -4.94 -4.71
C ARG A 56 13.64 -4.17 -5.82
N ASP A 57 12.90 -3.32 -6.52
CA ASP A 57 13.39 -2.44 -7.57
C ASP A 57 13.10 -0.98 -7.17
N GLU A 58 14.16 -0.18 -7.01
CA GLU A 58 14.04 1.23 -6.62
C GLU A 58 13.41 2.07 -7.75
N GLY A 59 13.65 1.72 -9.01
CA GLY A 59 13.03 2.36 -10.16
C GLY A 59 11.52 2.15 -10.20
N ALA A 60 11.06 0.93 -9.93
CA ALA A 60 9.64 0.60 -9.80
C ALA A 60 9.00 1.36 -8.63
N TRP A 61 9.70 1.47 -7.49
CA TRP A 61 9.22 2.28 -6.37
C TRP A 61 9.10 3.77 -6.74
N ARG A 62 10.11 4.35 -7.39
CA ARG A 62 10.08 5.76 -7.82
C ARG A 62 9.00 6.02 -8.87
N ALA A 63 8.76 5.07 -9.78
CA ALA A 63 7.67 5.14 -10.74
C ALA A 63 6.31 5.13 -10.01
N LEU A 64 6.13 4.25 -9.03
CA LEU A 64 4.91 4.15 -8.24
C LEU A 64 4.67 5.40 -7.36
N LEU A 65 5.73 6.02 -6.82
CA LEU A 65 5.62 7.31 -6.12
C LEU A 65 5.17 8.45 -7.04
N GLY A 66 5.56 8.40 -8.31
CA GLY A 66 5.10 9.33 -9.34
C GLY A 66 3.63 9.17 -9.69
N ASP A 67 3.03 8.02 -9.36
CA ASP A 67 1.60 7.78 -9.50
C ASP A 67 0.85 8.31 -8.27
N THR A 68 0.16 9.42 -8.46
CA THR A 68 -0.63 10.10 -7.43
C THR A 68 -1.82 9.28 -6.93
N GLU A 69 -2.26 8.26 -7.66
CA GLU A 69 -3.32 7.38 -7.22
C GLU A 69 -2.80 6.27 -6.30
N ALA A 70 -1.52 5.89 -6.39
CA ALA A 70 -0.92 4.84 -5.58
C ALA A 70 -0.59 5.31 -4.16
N VAL A 71 -0.01 6.51 -4.04
CA VAL A 71 0.21 7.20 -2.76
C VAL A 71 -0.72 8.41 -2.73
N GLY A 72 -1.73 8.38 -1.86
CA GLY A 72 -2.70 9.47 -1.73
C GLY A 72 -2.10 10.73 -1.10
N TRP A 73 -1.22 11.43 -1.83
CA TRP A 73 -0.42 12.57 -1.37
C TRP A 73 -1.22 13.73 -0.77
N THR A 74 -2.51 13.80 -1.07
CA THR A 74 -3.44 14.78 -0.51
C THR A 74 -3.81 14.53 0.96
N ARG A 75 -3.37 13.40 1.55
CA ARG A 75 -3.72 12.98 2.91
C ARG A 75 -2.47 12.74 3.74
N ALA A 76 -2.58 12.92 5.06
CA ALA A 76 -1.50 12.56 5.96
C ALA A 76 -1.40 11.03 6.08
N PHE A 77 -0.20 10.47 6.08
CA PHE A 77 0.01 9.02 6.22
C PHE A 77 1.31 8.71 6.95
N GLN A 78 1.38 7.51 7.53
CA GLN A 78 2.59 6.97 8.12
C GLN A 78 3.14 5.84 7.23
N MET A 79 4.39 6.00 6.77
CA MET A 79 5.10 4.93 6.05
C MET A 79 5.81 3.97 6.99
N GLN A 80 5.69 2.68 6.70
CA GLN A 80 6.43 1.58 7.32
C GLN A 80 7.14 0.79 6.22
N GLY A 81 8.42 0.47 6.44
CA GLY A 81 9.27 -0.31 5.54
C GLY A 81 9.75 -1.60 6.17
#